data_AF-A0A6L3V7A5-F1
#
_entry.id   AF-A0A6L3V7A5-F1
#
_cell.length_a   1.000
_cell.length_b   1.000
_cell.length_c   1.000
_cell.angle_alpha   90.00
_cell.angle_beta   90.00
_cell.angle_gamma   90.00
#
_symmetry.space_group_name_H-M   'P 1'
#
loop_
_entity.id
_entity.type
_entity.pdbx_description
1 polymer ?
#
loop_
_entity_poly.entity_id
_entity_poly.type
_entity_poly.pdbx_seq_one_letter_code
_entity_poly.pdbx_strand_id
1 'polypeptide(L)' 'MKTKKIYKDKDEFVIQRVNQFNHSTKRIFISEQGLIEGLEAYSQFDLSQYDIQVSPELWATVINRVVRMWYSQTIH' A
#
# COMPACT_ATOMS: atom_id res chain seq x y z
N MET A 1 -13.89 -9.60 -4.13
CA MET A 1 -13.40 -8.36 -3.48
C MET A 1 -11.99 -8.07 -3.98
N LYS A 2 -11.60 -6.80 -4.15
CA LYS A 2 -10.20 -6.45 -4.47
C LYS A 2 -9.45 -6.26 -3.14
N THR A 3 -8.27 -6.88 -3.01
CA THR A 3 -7.44 -6.76 -1.80
C THR A 3 -6.08 -6.20 -2.17
N LYS A 4 -5.52 -5.33 -1.32
CA LYS A 4 -4.15 -4.86 -1.43
C LYS A 4 -3.41 -5.24 -0.16
N LYS A 5 -2.53 -6.23 -0.25
CA LYS A 5 -1.71 -6.71 0.86
C LYS A 5 -0.37 -5.98 0.87
N ILE A 6 0.06 -5.51 2.03
CA ILE A 6 1.33 -4.82 2.23
C ILE A 6 2.07 -5.54 3.35
N TYR A 7 3.18 -6.19 3.03
CA TYR A 7 3.90 -7.05 3.98
C TYR A 7 5.40 -7.03 3.72
N LYS A 8 6.18 -7.45 4.73
CA LYS A 8 7.60 -7.75 4.57
C LYS A 8 7.78 -9.23 4.23
N ASP A 9 8.59 -9.53 3.23
CA ASP A 9 9.04 -10.89 2.90
C ASP A 9 10.57 -10.91 2.98
N LYS A 10 11.10 -11.49 4.07
CA LYS A 10 12.52 -11.46 4.44
C LYS A 10 13.07 -10.01 4.53
N ASP A 11 13.85 -9.59 3.55
CA ASP A 11 14.50 -8.29 3.45
C ASP A 11 13.81 -7.36 2.45
N GLU A 12 12.70 -7.80 1.88
CA GLU A 12 11.94 -7.06 0.86
C GLU A 12 10.57 -6.63 1.40
N PHE A 13 10.08 -5.50 0.89
CA PHE A 13 8.73 -4.99 1.12
C PHE A 13 7.88 -5.28 -0.10
N VAL A 14 6.66 -5.76 0.10
CA VAL A 14 5.79 -6.22 -0.97
C VAL A 14 4.44 -5.51 -0.92
N ILE A 15 4.02 -4.94 -2.04
CA ILE A 15 2.63 -4.55 -2.29
C ILE A 15 2.04 -5.57 -3.27
N GLN A 16 1.10 -6.38 -2.79
CA GLN A 16 0.39 -7.38 -3.58
C GLN A 16 -1.06 -6.96 -3.80
N ARG A 17 -1.44 -6.77 -5.06
CA ARG A 17 -2.83 -6.58 -5.48
C ARG A 17 -3.43 -7.93 -5.81
N VAL A 18 -4.58 -8.25 -5.22
CA VAL A 18 -5.42 -9.40 -5.56
C VAL A 18 -6.73 -8.87 -6.11
N ASN A 19 -7.10 -9.27 -7.33
CA ASN A 19 -8.36 -8.86 -7.94
C ASN A 19 -9.50 -9.82 -7.56
N GLN A 20 -10.71 -9.51 -8.04
CA GLN A 20 -11.91 -10.33 -7.77
C GLN A 20 -11.86 -11.75 -8.38
N PHE A 21 -10.95 -12.00 -9.32
CA PHE A 21 -10.73 -13.30 -9.96
C PHE A 21 -9.57 -14.07 -9.32
N ASN A 22 -9.11 -13.63 -8.13
CA ASN A 22 -7.98 -14.21 -7.41
C ASN A 22 -6.64 -14.15 -8.17
N HIS A 23 -6.52 -13.29 -9.20
CA HIS A 23 -5.24 -13.03 -9.84
C HIS A 23 -4.47 -12.03 -9.01
N SER A 24 -3.18 -12.32 -8.79
CA SER A 24 -2.31 -11.47 -7.99
C SER A 24 -1.16 -10.86 -8.78
N THR A 25 -0.89 -9.59 -8.53
CA THR A 25 0.27 -8.86 -9.06
C THR A 25 1.04 -8.29 -7.89
N LYS A 26 2.37 -8.42 -7.90
CA LYS A 26 3.24 -7.94 -6.83
C LYS A 26 4.14 -6.83 -7.33
N ARG A 27 4.42 -5.87 -6.45
CA ARG A 27 5.55 -4.93 -6.55
C ARG A 27 6.44 -5.16 -5.34
N ILE A 28 7.74 -5.24 -5.58
CA ILE A 28 8.76 -5.57 -4.57
C ILE A 28 9.68 -4.37 -4.44
N PHE A 29 10.04 -4.04 -3.21
CA PHE A 29 10.91 -2.92 -2.87
C PHE A 29 11.99 -3.41 -1.90
N ILE A 30 13.22 -3.00 -2.11
CA ILE A 30 14.36 -3.39 -1.26
C ILE A 30 14.56 -2.48 -0.04
N SER A 31 13.74 -1.44 0.09
CA SER A 31 13.84 -0.45 1.16
C SER A 31 12.47 0.09 1.57
N GLU A 32 12.38 0.58 2.81
CA GLU A 32 11.17 1.23 3.33
C GLU A 32 10.84 2.51 2.55
N GLN A 33 11.86 3.27 2.14
CA GLN A 33 11.69 4.45 1.28
C GLN A 33 11.06 4.07 -0.07
N GLY A 34 11.51 2.97 -0.68
CA GLY A 34 10.92 2.46 -1.92
C GLY A 34 9.45 2.03 -1.73
N LEU A 35 9.12 1.42 -0.60
CA LEU A 35 7.73 1.12 -0.24
C LEU A 35 6.88 2.40 -0.15
N ILE A 36 7.39 3.45 0.50
CA ILE A 36 6.71 4.73 0.64
C ILE A 36 6.43 5.36 -0.72
N GLU A 37 7.44 5.46 -1.58
CA GLU A 37 7.29 5.97 -2.96
C GLU A 37 6.30 5.10 -3.77
N GLY A 38 6.35 3.79 -3.57
CA GLY A 38 5.40 2.84 -4.16
C GLY A 38 3.96 3.04 -3.72
N LEU A 39 3.73 3.45 -2.46
CA LEU A 39 2.41 3.82 -1.94
C LEU A 39 1.93 5.15 -2.50
N GLU A 40 2.84 6.13 -2.65
CA GLU A 40 2.55 7.44 -3.23
C GLU A 40 2.17 7.39 -4.71
N ALA A 41 2.67 6.39 -5.43
CA ALA A 41 2.30 6.14 -6.82
C ALA A 41 0.81 5.76 -6.99
N TYR A 42 0.10 5.45 -5.90
CA TYR A 42 -1.35 5.21 -5.93
C TYR A 42 -2.12 6.48 -5.55
N SER A 43 -3.14 6.81 -6.34
CA SER A 43 -4.09 7.86 -5.95
C SER A 43 -4.98 7.39 -4.79
N GLN A 44 -5.53 8.34 -4.01
CA GLN A 44 -6.52 8.01 -2.98
C GLN A 44 -7.70 7.22 -3.55
N PHE A 45 -8.15 7.59 -4.75
CA PHE A 45 -9.24 6.92 -5.46
C PHE A 45 -8.89 5.47 -5.86
N ASP A 46 -7.62 5.15 -6.11
CA ASP A 46 -7.22 3.77 -6.34
C ASP A 46 -7.22 2.99 -5.00
N LEU A 47 -6.69 3.58 -3.93
CA LEU A 47 -6.63 2.91 -2.61
C LEU A 47 -8.01 2.60 -2.03
N SER A 48 -9.00 3.48 -2.19
CA SER A 48 -10.37 3.28 -1.67
C SER A 48 -11.10 2.08 -2.32
N GLN A 49 -10.61 1.57 -3.45
CA GLN A 49 -11.19 0.39 -4.12
C GLN A 49 -10.70 -0.95 -3.55
N TYR A 50 -9.74 -0.94 -2.63
CA TYR A 50 -9.17 -2.16 -2.05
C TYR A 50 -9.48 -2.28 -0.57
N ASP A 51 -9.73 -3.51 -0.14
CA ASP A 51 -9.50 -3.90 1.24
C ASP A 51 -7.98 -3.92 1.50
N ILE A 52 -7.49 -2.98 2.31
CA ILE A 52 -6.06 -2.83 2.60
C ILE A 52 -5.71 -3.70 3.79
N GLN A 53 -4.82 -4.66 3.56
CA GLN A 53 -4.32 -5.58 4.59
C GLN A 53 -2.83 -5.32 4.77
N VAL A 54 -2.43 -4.93 5.98
CA VAL A 54 -1.03 -4.58 6.27
C VAL A 54 -0.50 -5.48 7.36
N SER A 55 0.70 -6.01 7.19
CA SER A 55 1.38 -6.74 8.27
C SER A 55 1.65 -5.84 9.47
N PRO A 56 1.58 -6.34 10.71
CA PRO A 56 1.71 -5.54 11.92
C PRO A 56 2.94 -4.63 11.95
N GLU A 57 4.09 -5.13 11.46
CA GLU A 57 5.37 -4.41 11.45
C GLU A 57 5.41 -3.22 10.49
N LEU A 58 4.52 -3.17 9.49
CA LEU A 58 4.43 -2.06 8.53
C LEU A 58 3.24 -1.14 8.79
N TRP A 59 2.38 -1.48 9.76
CA TRP A 59 1.12 -0.78 10.00
C TRP A 59 1.32 0.72 10.22
N ALA A 60 2.24 1.09 11.11
CA ALA A 60 2.51 2.50 11.43
C ALA A 60 2.99 3.28 10.20
N THR A 61 3.95 2.74 9.44
CA THR A 61 4.47 3.38 8.21
C THR A 61 3.37 3.58 7.18
N VAL A 62 2.59 2.52 6.91
CA VAL A 62 1.53 2.57 5.89
C VAL A 62 0.40 3.51 6.29
N ILE A 63 -0.13 3.41 7.51
CA ILE A 63 -1.24 4.28 7.96
C ILE A 63 -0.80 5.74 8.01
N ASN A 64 0.37 6.05 8.57
CA ASN A 64 0.86 7.42 8.59
C ASN A 64 0.95 8.01 7.19
N ARG A 65 1.37 7.20 6.21
CA ARG A 65 1.44 7.65 4.82
C ARG A 65 0.06 7.83 4.19
N VAL A 66 -0.84 6.86 4.32
CA VAL A 66 -2.20 6.94 3.76
C VAL A 66 -2.97 8.13 4.35
N VAL A 67 -2.83 8.36 5.66
CA VAL A 67 -3.47 9.50 6.35
C VAL A 67 -2.93 10.83 5.84
N ARG A 68 -1.60 10.97 5.67
CA ARG A 68 -1.01 12.16 5.00
C ARG A 68 -1.50 12.33 3.57
N MET A 69 -1.66 11.21 2.87
CA MET A 69 -2.43 11.02 1.64
C MET A 69 -3.65 11.95 1.58
N TRP A 70 -4.49 11.78 2.60
CA TRP A 70 -5.84 12.33 2.70
C TRP A 70 -5.85 13.80 3.09
N TYR A 71 -5.00 14.19 4.04
CA TYR A 71 -4.92 15.59 4.50
C TYR A 71 -4.25 16.54 3.49
N SER A 72 -3.33 16.04 2.66
CA SER A 72 -2.61 16.90 1.70
C SER A 72 -3.50 17.46 0.58
N GLN A 73 -4.71 16.95 0.38
CA GLN A 73 -5.65 17.44 -0.65
C GLN A 73 -6.81 18.28 -0.09
N THR A 74 -6.92 18.43 1.23
CA THR A 74 -8.01 19.21 1.85
C THR A 74 -7.67 20.70 2.02
N ILE A 75 -6.44 21.11 1.71
CA ILE A 75 -5.95 22.50 1.84
C ILE A 75 -5.80 23.19 0.47
N HIS A 76 -6.59 22.82 -0.54
CA HIS A 76 -6.64 23.52 -1.82
C HIS A 76 -8.06 24.00 -2.12
#